data_AF-A0A4U8Z2N4-F1
#
_entry.id   AF-A0A4U8Z2N4-F1
#
_cell.length_a   1.000
_cell.length_b   1.000
_cell.length_c   1.000
_cell.angle_alpha   90.00
_cell.angle_beta   90.00
_cell.angle_gamma   90.00
#
_symmetry.space_group_name_H-M   'P 1'
#
loop_
_entity.id
_entity.type
_entity.pdbx_description
1 polymer ?
#
loop_
_entity_poly.entity_id
_entity_poly.type
_entity_poly.pdbx_seq_one_letter_code
_entity_poly.pdbx_strand_id
1 'polypeptide(L)'
;MIVMTKLWMHRGRRICAKALWRGAAACAVFIAVIPSATVPSFADACSSRIDAFNRAVDIAPDQAAQAQVEAIVSDPNCSGYVIPAQRRLAASRLAAAQKLMAQNAPLDDYLTLIIEADRPAVLWQAAATLAEIRFGQRQFVEAAHGFDRAIDVVDNDTLTPHDPGRAAIEGLLQRAAAARLLAANAGTGKEGFVVTATRGGRLGGIFAPRVRGVVPRAVPVPITFEYRSAALTEQGAPGRDGAGPRHKGAAAWERSPRRPHRCAWRSPIQQKIIRRARRGGRGVPEGQRSRGSG
;
A
#
# COMPACT_ATOMS: atom_id res chain seq x y z
N MET A 1 -8.89 -48.36 -3.20
CA MET A 1 -9.48 -48.78 -4.50
C MET A 1 -9.96 -47.53 -5.23
N ILE A 2 -9.54 -47.36 -6.50
CA ILE A 2 -10.02 -46.39 -7.54
C ILE A 2 -9.62 -44.93 -7.26
N VAL A 3 -8.45 -44.41 -7.68
CA VAL A 3 -7.92 -44.11 -9.04
C VAL A 3 -8.83 -43.19 -9.86
N MET A 4 -8.43 -41.93 -10.03
CA MET A 4 -8.73 -41.17 -11.25
C MET A 4 -7.72 -40.05 -11.47
N THR A 5 -6.68 -40.38 -12.21
CA THR A 5 -5.67 -39.49 -12.79
C THR A 5 -6.11 -39.16 -14.23
N LYS A 6 -6.42 -37.90 -14.54
CA LYS A 6 -6.59 -37.37 -15.91
C LYS A 6 -5.42 -36.40 -16.15
N LEU A 7 -4.35 -36.77 -16.85
CA LEU A 7 -4.22 -36.95 -18.30
C LEU A 7 -4.61 -35.69 -19.08
N TRP A 8 -3.64 -34.78 -19.29
CA TRP A 8 -3.64 -33.86 -20.42
C TRP A 8 -2.27 -33.90 -21.08
N MET A 9 -2.28 -34.45 -22.28
CA MET A 9 -1.18 -34.68 -23.19
C MET A 9 -1.63 -34.11 -24.53
N HIS A 10 -0.97 -33.07 -25.05
CA HIS A 10 -1.07 -32.70 -26.46
C HIS A 10 0.15 -31.85 -26.84
N ARG A 11 1.06 -32.43 -27.64
CA ARG A 11 1.34 -32.10 -29.05
C ARG A 11 1.59 -30.60 -29.26
N GLY A 12 2.79 -30.11 -29.54
CA GLY A 12 3.75 -30.59 -30.54
C GLY A 12 3.62 -29.75 -31.80
N ARG A 13 4.65 -28.97 -32.15
CA ARG A 13 4.91 -28.52 -33.54
C ARG A 13 6.40 -28.23 -33.71
N ARG A 14 7.01 -29.09 -34.52
CA ARG A 14 8.35 -28.96 -35.09
C ARG A 14 8.28 -27.89 -36.19
N ILE A 15 9.22 -26.96 -36.24
CA ILE A 15 9.45 -26.13 -37.41
C ILE A 15 10.76 -26.57 -38.04
N CYS A 16 10.62 -27.03 -39.28
CA CYS A 16 11.63 -27.52 -40.19
C CYS A 16 12.37 -26.38 -40.92
N ALA A 17 13.50 -26.79 -41.53
CA ALA A 17 14.15 -26.25 -42.72
C ALA A 17 14.87 -24.89 -42.52
N LYS A 18 16.20 -24.85 -42.39
CA LYS A 18 17.25 -25.12 -43.41
C LYS A 18 16.91 -24.49 -44.77
N ALA A 19 17.46 -23.30 -45.00
CA ALA A 19 17.77 -22.80 -46.34
C ALA A 19 19.20 -22.24 -46.31
N LEU A 20 20.15 -23.13 -46.58
CA LEU A 20 21.52 -22.79 -46.94
C LEU A 20 21.48 -22.21 -48.36
N TRP A 21 21.86 -20.95 -48.55
CA TRP A 21 22.23 -20.45 -49.87
C TRP A 21 23.62 -19.82 -49.79
N ARG A 22 24.59 -20.62 -50.21
CA ARG A 22 25.97 -20.22 -50.46
C ARG A 22 26.01 -19.60 -51.86
N GLY A 23 26.16 -18.28 -51.92
CA GLY A 23 26.47 -17.55 -53.15
C GLY A 23 27.64 -16.63 -52.86
N ALA A 24 28.85 -17.09 -53.17
CA ALA A 24 30.08 -16.31 -53.10
C ALA A 24 30.23 -15.49 -54.38
N ALA A 25 30.08 -14.17 -54.28
CA ALA A 25 30.52 -13.23 -55.30
C ALA A 25 31.46 -12.23 -54.61
N ALA A 26 32.75 -12.36 -54.91
CA ALA A 26 33.80 -11.49 -54.43
C ALA A 26 33.72 -10.14 -55.16
N CYS A 27 33.39 -9.07 -54.42
CA CYS A 27 33.66 -7.70 -54.82
C CYS A 27 34.51 -7.07 -53.72
N ALA A 28 35.80 -6.91 -54.00
CA ALA A 28 36.75 -6.23 -53.15
C ALA A 28 36.45 -4.72 -53.17
N VAL A 29 35.66 -4.26 -52.21
CA VAL A 29 35.52 -2.83 -51.88
C VAL A 29 36.49 -2.55 -50.73
N PHE A 30 37.48 -1.70 -51.00
CA PHE A 30 38.34 -1.10 -49.98
C PHE A 30 37.48 -0.19 -49.09
N ILE A 31 36.91 -0.76 -48.03
CA ILE A 31 36.21 -0.02 -46.97
C ILE A 31 37.30 0.56 -46.07
N ALA A 32 37.43 1.89 -46.09
CA ALA A 32 38.18 2.62 -45.09
C ALA A 32 37.57 2.33 -43.71
N VAL A 33 38.26 1.50 -42.91
CA VAL A 33 37.91 1.20 -41.52
C VAL A 33 38.19 2.45 -40.71
N ILE A 34 37.20 3.35 -40.67
CA ILE A 34 37.14 4.38 -39.62
C ILE A 34 36.84 3.58 -38.34
N PRO A 35 37.72 3.58 -37.33
CA PRO A 35 37.39 2.98 -36.05
C PRO A 35 36.23 3.79 -35.46
N SER A 36 35.01 3.28 -35.64
CA SER A 36 33.82 3.77 -34.98
C SER A 36 34.05 3.61 -33.49
N ALA A 37 34.54 4.67 -32.84
CA ALA A 37 34.50 4.77 -31.40
C ALA A 37 33.02 4.70 -31.03
N THR A 38 32.60 3.52 -30.58
CA THR A 38 31.26 3.28 -30.05
C THR A 38 31.17 4.10 -28.77
N VAL A 39 30.78 5.35 -28.89
CA VAL A 39 30.28 6.12 -27.75
C VAL A 39 29.10 5.30 -27.21
N PRO A 40 29.18 4.78 -25.97
CA PRO A 40 28.08 4.04 -25.41
C PRO A 40 26.85 4.94 -25.50
N SER A 41 25.80 4.44 -26.16
CA SER A 41 24.58 5.21 -26.22
C SER A 41 24.09 5.39 -24.78
N PHE A 42 23.61 6.58 -24.44
CA PHE A 42 23.11 6.85 -23.07
C PHE A 42 22.00 5.87 -22.64
N ALA A 43 21.37 5.18 -23.60
CA ALA A 43 20.42 4.10 -23.35
C ALA A 43 21.05 2.80 -22.80
N ASP A 44 22.28 2.47 -23.20
CA ASP A 44 22.96 1.22 -22.80
C ASP A 44 23.42 1.25 -21.34
N ALA A 45 23.77 2.43 -20.82
CA ALA A 45 24.18 2.58 -19.43
C ALA A 45 23.02 2.35 -18.46
N CYS A 46 21.82 2.82 -18.81
CA CYS A 46 20.66 2.67 -17.93
C CYS A 46 20.14 1.21 -17.91
N SER A 47 20.10 0.54 -19.07
CA SER A 47 19.63 -0.86 -19.15
C SER A 47 20.43 -1.80 -18.25
N SER A 48 21.77 -1.65 -18.24
CA SER A 48 22.67 -2.40 -17.35
C SER A 48 22.33 -2.22 -15.86
N ARG A 49 22.02 -0.99 -15.44
CA ARG A 49 21.61 -0.69 -14.05
C ARG A 49 20.26 -1.31 -13.71
N ILE A 50 19.29 -1.23 -14.62
CA ILE A 50 17.97 -1.85 -14.44
C ILE A 50 18.10 -3.37 -14.30
N ASP A 51 18.97 -4.01 -15.09
CA ASP A 51 19.23 -5.44 -14.99
C ASP A 51 19.91 -5.82 -13.67
N ALA A 52 20.87 -5.01 -13.20
CA ALA A 52 21.50 -5.20 -11.89
C ALA A 52 20.48 -5.05 -10.75
N PHE A 53 19.62 -4.04 -10.81
CA PHE A 53 18.51 -3.84 -9.88
C PHE A 53 17.55 -5.04 -9.87
N ASN A 54 17.12 -5.50 -11.03
CA ASN A 54 16.19 -6.63 -11.15
C ASN A 54 16.77 -7.89 -10.51
N ARG A 55 18.05 -8.21 -10.80
CA ARG A 55 18.75 -9.34 -10.16
C ARG A 55 18.83 -9.19 -8.65
N ALA A 56 19.16 -8.00 -8.14
CA ALA A 56 19.26 -7.76 -6.71
C ALA A 56 17.91 -8.00 -6.00
N VAL A 57 16.81 -7.46 -6.55
CA VAL A 57 15.46 -7.64 -6.01
C VAL A 57 15.00 -9.10 -6.03
N ASP A 58 15.38 -9.84 -7.07
CA ASP A 58 15.01 -11.25 -7.22
C ASP A 58 15.75 -12.17 -6.23
N ILE A 59 16.94 -11.76 -5.77
CA ILE A 59 17.69 -12.44 -4.70
C ILE A 59 17.09 -12.11 -3.33
N ALA A 60 17.05 -10.82 -2.98
CA ALA A 60 16.51 -10.35 -1.70
C ALA A 60 16.16 -8.84 -1.75
N PRO A 61 15.04 -8.40 -1.15
CA PRO A 61 14.66 -6.99 -1.09
C PRO A 61 15.40 -6.20 0.01
N ASP A 62 16.73 -6.26 -0.01
CA ASP A 62 17.61 -5.78 1.05
C ASP A 62 18.29 -4.43 0.73
N GLN A 63 19.39 -4.14 1.42
CA GLN A 63 20.22 -2.95 1.22
C GLN A 63 20.95 -2.93 -0.12
N ALA A 64 21.30 -4.10 -0.68
CA ALA A 64 21.93 -4.16 -2.00
C ALA A 64 20.93 -3.74 -3.08
N ALA A 65 19.68 -4.19 -2.99
CA ALA A 65 18.62 -3.74 -3.89
C ALA A 65 18.31 -2.24 -3.73
N GLN A 66 18.35 -1.72 -2.51
CA GLN A 66 18.20 -0.28 -2.22
C GLN A 66 19.31 0.55 -2.88
N ALA A 67 20.56 0.13 -2.75
CA ALA A 67 21.70 0.83 -3.37
C ALA A 67 21.57 0.91 -4.90
N GLN A 68 20.98 -0.11 -5.54
CA GLN A 68 20.69 -0.05 -6.98
C GLN A 68 19.61 0.99 -7.31
N VAL A 69 18.58 1.15 -6.48
CA VAL A 69 17.59 2.22 -6.67
C VAL A 69 18.23 3.60 -6.52
N GLU A 70 19.12 3.78 -5.54
CA GLU A 70 19.84 5.04 -5.36
C GLU A 70 20.77 5.36 -6.55
N ALA A 71 21.42 4.34 -7.11
CA ALA A 71 22.19 4.47 -8.33
C ALA A 71 21.32 4.85 -9.55
N ILE A 72 20.09 4.33 -9.64
CA ILE A 72 19.11 4.72 -10.67
C ILE A 72 18.64 6.17 -10.47
N VAL A 73 18.39 6.59 -9.22
CA VAL A 73 17.93 7.95 -8.88
C VAL A 73 19.00 9.00 -9.20
N SER A 74 20.27 8.68 -8.96
CA SER A 74 21.40 9.58 -9.21
C SER A 74 21.81 9.68 -10.68
N ASP A 75 21.35 8.76 -11.54
CA ASP A 75 21.63 8.78 -12.97
C ASP A 75 20.54 9.56 -13.73
N PRO A 76 20.86 10.74 -14.33
CA PRO A 76 19.87 11.54 -15.04
C PRO A 76 19.27 10.81 -16.25
N ASN A 77 20.01 9.85 -16.82
CA ASN A 77 19.54 9.06 -17.97
C ASN A 77 18.48 8.03 -17.57
N CYS A 78 18.32 7.75 -16.28
CA CYS A 78 17.36 6.78 -15.75
C CYS A 78 16.12 7.39 -15.10
N SER A 79 15.86 8.69 -15.29
CA SER A 79 14.74 9.42 -14.66
C SER A 79 13.36 8.74 -14.85
N GLY A 80 13.10 8.16 -16.03
CA GLY A 80 11.85 7.44 -16.32
C GLY A 80 11.68 6.11 -15.57
N TYR A 81 12.76 5.55 -15.01
CA TYR A 81 12.74 4.25 -14.33
C TYR A 81 12.72 4.36 -12.80
N VAL A 82 12.88 5.56 -12.25
CA VAL A 82 12.93 5.78 -10.80
C VAL A 82 11.66 5.26 -10.09
N ILE A 83 10.48 5.71 -10.54
CA ILE A 83 9.21 5.32 -9.92
C ILE A 83 8.92 3.81 -10.10
N PRO A 84 9.06 3.21 -11.30
CA PRO A 84 8.94 1.77 -11.46
C PRO A 84 9.89 0.96 -10.57
N ALA A 85 11.15 1.38 -10.43
CA ALA A 85 12.15 0.70 -9.60
C ALA A 85 11.77 0.77 -8.11
N GLN A 86 11.46 1.97 -7.60
CA GLN A 86 11.00 2.14 -6.21
C GLN A 86 9.76 1.30 -5.92
N ARG A 87 8.79 1.27 -6.84
CA ARG A 87 7.55 0.50 -6.67
C ARG A 87 7.82 -1.01 -6.67
N ARG A 88 8.70 -1.50 -7.54
CA ARG A 88 9.09 -2.92 -7.57
C ARG A 88 9.77 -3.34 -6.26
N LEU A 89 10.69 -2.51 -5.75
CA LEU A 89 11.36 -2.78 -4.48
C LEU A 89 10.37 -2.78 -3.31
N ALA A 90 9.50 -1.78 -3.23
CA ALA A 90 8.45 -1.70 -2.21
C ALA A 90 7.51 -2.93 -2.27
N ALA A 91 7.11 -3.37 -3.46
CA ALA A 91 6.27 -4.54 -3.65
C ALA A 91 6.97 -5.83 -3.20
N SER A 92 8.27 -5.98 -3.49
CA SER A 92 9.07 -7.13 -3.04
C SER A 92 9.19 -7.17 -1.51
N ARG A 93 9.48 -6.03 -0.87
CA ARG A 93 9.50 -5.90 0.61
C ARG A 93 8.15 -6.25 1.23
N LEU A 94 7.06 -5.75 0.66
CA LEU A 94 5.71 -6.06 1.13
C LEU A 94 5.38 -7.56 0.97
N ALA A 95 5.77 -8.18 -0.15
CA ALA A 95 5.59 -9.62 -0.35
C ALA A 95 6.39 -10.46 0.66
N ALA A 96 7.64 -10.07 0.93
CA ALA A 96 8.47 -10.71 1.97
C ALA A 96 7.83 -10.57 3.36
N ALA A 97 7.32 -9.38 3.71
CA ALA A 97 6.59 -9.16 4.95
C ALA A 97 5.33 -10.02 5.04
N GLN A 98 4.53 -10.10 3.96
CA GLN A 98 3.32 -10.93 3.91
C GLN A 98 3.62 -12.43 4.09
N LYS A 99 4.76 -12.90 3.58
CA LYS A 99 5.24 -14.28 3.81
C LYS A 99 5.50 -14.53 5.29
N LEU A 100 6.20 -13.62 5.98
CA LEU A 100 6.44 -13.71 7.43
C LEU A 100 5.13 -13.64 8.23
N MET A 101 4.19 -12.76 7.85
CA MET A 101 2.86 -12.69 8.46
C MET A 101 2.09 -14.01 8.30
N ALA A 102 2.14 -14.64 7.13
CA ALA A 102 1.49 -15.93 6.87
C ALA A 102 2.09 -17.06 7.70
N GLN A 103 3.38 -16.96 8.04
CA GLN A 103 4.09 -17.87 8.94
C GLN A 103 3.83 -17.58 10.43
N ASN A 104 3.06 -16.55 10.76
CA ASN A 104 2.84 -16.04 12.11
C ASN A 104 4.16 -15.62 12.80
N ALA A 105 5.11 -15.07 12.05
CA ALA A 105 6.28 -14.45 12.62
C ALA A 105 5.88 -13.32 13.60
N PRO A 106 6.71 -13.04 14.63
CA PRO A 106 6.59 -11.84 15.45
C PRO A 106 6.43 -10.55 14.63
N LEU A 107 5.75 -9.55 15.18
CA LEU A 107 5.52 -8.27 14.52
C LEU A 107 6.83 -7.59 14.11
N ASP A 108 7.82 -7.61 14.99
CA ASP A 108 9.09 -6.90 14.80
C ASP A 108 9.85 -7.41 13.56
N ASP A 109 9.74 -8.70 13.24
CA ASP A 109 10.42 -9.34 12.11
C ASP A 109 9.96 -8.77 10.75
N TYR A 110 8.67 -8.43 10.62
CA TYR A 110 8.11 -7.94 9.36
C TYR A 110 7.75 -6.45 9.37
N LEU A 111 7.71 -5.80 10.53
CA LEU A 111 7.38 -4.38 10.64
C LEU A 111 8.41 -3.51 9.91
N THR A 112 9.69 -3.80 10.05
CA THR A 112 10.77 -3.08 9.35
C THR A 112 10.60 -3.16 7.83
N LEU A 113 10.29 -4.34 7.30
CA LEU A 113 10.04 -4.51 5.86
C LEU A 113 8.87 -3.68 5.36
N ILE A 114 7.80 -3.56 6.15
CA ILE A 114 6.63 -2.75 5.79
C ILE A 114 6.95 -1.26 5.84
N ILE A 115 7.71 -0.81 6.85
CA ILE A 115 8.16 0.59 6.95
C ILE A 115 9.05 0.96 5.75
N GLU A 116 10.00 0.08 5.40
CA GLU A 116 10.88 0.27 4.24
C GLU A 116 10.14 0.17 2.90
N ALA A 117 9.00 -0.52 2.85
CA ALA A 117 8.11 -0.53 1.69
C ALA A 117 7.26 0.75 1.58
N ASP A 118 6.84 1.34 2.70
CA ASP A 118 6.04 2.58 2.75
C ASP A 118 6.89 3.84 2.49
N ARG A 119 8.15 3.86 2.94
CA ARG A 119 9.06 5.02 2.87
C ARG A 119 9.05 5.78 1.52
N PRO A 120 9.18 5.14 0.35
CA PRO A 120 9.17 5.87 -0.93
C PRO A 120 7.81 6.47 -1.30
N ALA A 121 6.72 6.14 -0.59
CA ALA A 121 5.36 6.62 -0.84
C ALA A 121 4.86 6.36 -2.28
N VAL A 122 5.31 5.27 -2.91
CA VAL A 122 4.92 4.88 -4.28
C VAL A 122 3.96 3.69 -4.35
N LEU A 123 3.70 3.01 -3.23
CA LEU A 123 2.90 1.79 -3.16
C LEU A 123 1.81 1.90 -2.09
N TRP A 124 0.56 2.11 -2.51
CA TRP A 124 -0.56 2.32 -1.58
C TRP A 124 -0.82 1.13 -0.66
N GLN A 125 -0.55 -0.10 -1.11
CA GLN A 125 -0.75 -1.29 -0.28
C GLN A 125 0.20 -1.31 0.93
N ALA A 126 1.43 -0.78 0.78
CA ALA A 126 2.38 -0.69 1.89
C ALA A 126 1.87 0.30 2.95
N ALA A 127 1.47 1.50 2.51
CA ALA A 127 0.86 2.53 3.36
C ALA A 127 -0.37 2.00 4.11
N ALA A 128 -1.29 1.36 3.39
CA ALA A 128 -2.50 0.78 3.98
C ALA A 128 -2.18 -0.34 4.99
N THR A 129 -1.20 -1.19 4.69
CA THR A 129 -0.79 -2.27 5.61
C THR A 129 -0.16 -1.71 6.87
N LEU A 130 0.72 -0.70 6.74
CA LEU A 130 1.30 -0.02 7.89
C LEU A 130 0.22 0.66 8.75
N ALA A 131 -0.75 1.32 8.11
CA ALA A 131 -1.87 1.95 8.80
C ALA A 131 -2.73 0.94 9.58
N GLU A 132 -2.99 -0.24 9.02
CA GLU A 132 -3.71 -1.33 9.71
C GLU A 132 -2.95 -1.84 10.94
N ILE A 133 -1.61 -1.93 10.87
CA ILE A 133 -0.78 -2.30 12.02
C ILE A 133 -0.90 -1.25 13.13
N ARG A 134 -0.72 0.03 12.78
CA ARG A 134 -0.85 1.17 13.72
C ARG A 134 -2.25 1.22 14.34
N PHE A 135 -3.28 0.97 13.54
CA PHE A 135 -4.66 0.87 14.01
C PHE A 135 -4.81 -0.25 15.04
N GLY A 136 -4.22 -1.42 14.79
CA GLY A 136 -4.20 -2.55 15.74
C GLY A 136 -3.47 -2.24 17.05
N GLN A 137 -2.43 -1.42 16.99
CA GLN A 137 -1.66 -0.94 18.15
C GLN A 137 -2.34 0.23 18.89
N ARG A 138 -3.55 0.64 18.48
CA ARG A 138 -4.28 1.82 19.00
C ARG A 138 -3.59 3.16 18.75
N GLN A 139 -2.65 3.20 17.82
CA GLN A 139 -2.01 4.40 17.30
C GLN A 139 -2.90 5.00 16.20
N PHE A 140 -4.06 5.53 16.61
CA PHE A 140 -5.12 5.90 15.67
C PHE A 140 -4.79 7.14 14.83
N VAL A 141 -4.00 8.07 15.36
CA VAL A 141 -3.53 9.27 14.65
C VAL A 141 -2.61 8.85 13.49
N GLU A 142 -1.63 8.01 13.79
CA GLU A 142 -0.67 7.48 12.81
C GLU A 142 -1.37 6.59 11.78
N ALA A 143 -2.35 5.80 12.21
CA ALA A 143 -3.19 5.01 11.32
C ALA A 143 -4.00 5.89 10.35
N ALA A 144 -4.62 6.96 10.85
CA ALA A 144 -5.37 7.90 10.02
C ALA A 144 -4.46 8.52 8.94
N HIS A 145 -3.29 9.03 9.32
CA HIS A 145 -2.32 9.56 8.37
C HIS A 145 -1.82 8.51 7.36
N GLY A 146 -1.61 7.26 7.80
CA GLY A 146 -1.22 6.17 6.92
C GLY A 146 -2.29 5.84 5.87
N PHE A 147 -3.57 5.82 6.27
CA PHE A 147 -4.66 5.62 5.31
C PHE A 147 -4.82 6.81 4.36
N ASP A 148 -4.66 8.05 4.83
CA ASP A 148 -4.69 9.23 3.96
C ASP A 148 -3.57 9.18 2.90
N ARG A 149 -2.34 8.84 3.30
CA ARG A 149 -1.24 8.60 2.34
C ARG A 149 -1.59 7.51 1.34
N ALA A 150 -2.19 6.40 1.78
CA ALA A 150 -2.62 5.34 0.86
C ALA A 150 -3.63 5.85 -0.17
N ILE A 151 -4.59 6.67 0.26
CA ILE A 151 -5.59 7.30 -0.63
C ILE A 151 -4.91 8.24 -1.63
N ASP A 152 -3.97 9.08 -1.18
CA ASP A 152 -3.23 9.99 -2.05
C ASP A 152 -2.42 9.24 -3.13
N VAL A 153 -1.79 8.11 -2.76
CA VAL A 153 -1.06 7.27 -3.72
C VAL A 153 -2.01 6.62 -4.73
N VAL A 154 -3.21 6.21 -4.30
CA VAL A 154 -4.23 5.67 -5.20
C VAL A 154 -4.74 6.75 -6.18
N ASP A 155 -4.98 7.96 -5.70
CA ASP A 155 -5.49 9.06 -6.53
C ASP A 155 -4.47 9.51 -7.59
N ASN A 156 -3.17 9.29 -7.36
CA ASN A 156 -2.12 9.62 -8.32
C ASN A 156 -1.97 8.56 -9.43
N ASP A 157 -2.38 8.92 -10.66
CA ASP A 157 -2.27 8.10 -11.88
C ASP A 157 -0.85 7.64 -12.23
N THR A 158 0.15 8.47 -11.94
CA THR A 158 1.56 8.14 -12.21
C THR A 158 2.08 7.07 -11.25
N LEU A 159 1.71 7.14 -9.98
CA LEU A 159 2.12 6.16 -8.96
C LEU A 159 1.31 4.87 -9.07
N THR A 160 0.01 4.99 -9.37
CA THR A 160 -0.95 3.89 -9.50
C THR A 160 -1.56 3.85 -10.91
N PRO A 161 -0.85 3.32 -11.92
CA PRO A 161 -1.37 3.23 -13.29
C PRO A 161 -2.55 2.27 -13.42
N HIS A 162 -2.61 1.25 -12.57
CA HIS A 162 -3.69 0.28 -12.53
C HIS A 162 -4.63 0.61 -11.38
N ASP A 163 -5.87 0.99 -11.71
CA ASP A 163 -6.91 1.28 -10.73
C ASP A 163 -7.16 0.04 -9.84
N PRO A 164 -7.01 0.15 -8.51
CA PRO A 164 -7.29 -0.96 -7.59
C PRO A 164 -8.79 -1.36 -7.54
N GLY A 165 -9.65 -0.55 -8.16
CA GLY A 165 -11.08 -0.79 -8.26
C GLY A 165 -11.85 -0.19 -7.08
N ARG A 166 -13.12 0.12 -7.34
CA ARG A 166 -14.01 0.83 -6.41
C ARG A 166 -14.07 0.23 -5.00
N ALA A 167 -14.12 -1.11 -4.88
CA ALA A 167 -14.24 -1.77 -3.58
C ALA A 167 -13.00 -1.54 -2.68
N ALA A 168 -11.79 -1.52 -3.26
CA ALA A 168 -10.57 -1.25 -2.52
C ALA A 168 -10.54 0.20 -2.02
N ILE A 169 -10.94 1.14 -2.88
CA ILE A 169 -11.01 2.58 -2.57
C ILE A 169 -12.02 2.85 -1.46
N GLU A 170 -13.24 2.31 -1.58
CA GLU A 170 -14.28 2.43 -0.54
C GLU A 170 -13.81 1.82 0.80
N GLY A 171 -13.09 0.70 0.75
CA GLY A 171 -12.49 0.08 1.94
C GLY A 171 -11.46 0.97 2.63
N LEU A 172 -10.57 1.61 1.86
CA LEU A 172 -9.59 2.57 2.40
C LEU A 172 -10.28 3.78 3.04
N LEU A 173 -11.27 4.38 2.35
CA LEU A 173 -12.03 5.52 2.86
C LEU A 173 -12.74 5.19 4.18
N GLN A 174 -13.38 4.02 4.26
CA GLN A 174 -14.05 3.57 5.49
C GLN A 174 -13.07 3.37 6.65
N ARG A 175 -11.89 2.79 6.38
CA ARG A 175 -10.85 2.58 7.39
C ARG A 175 -10.22 3.90 7.86
N ALA A 176 -9.99 4.83 6.94
CA ALA A 176 -9.55 6.19 7.27
C ALA A 176 -10.57 6.88 8.18
N ALA A 177 -11.88 6.82 7.86
CA ALA A 177 -12.93 7.41 8.68
C ALA A 177 -12.96 6.81 10.09
N ALA A 178 -12.87 5.48 10.19
CA ALA A 178 -12.85 4.78 11.46
C ALA A 178 -11.63 5.16 12.31
N ALA A 179 -10.44 5.23 11.69
CA ALA A 179 -9.20 5.63 12.38
C ALA A 179 -9.32 7.06 12.93
N ARG A 180 -9.88 7.98 12.16
CA ARG A 180 -10.05 9.39 12.56
C ARG A 180 -11.07 9.56 13.68
N LEU A 181 -12.20 8.85 13.61
CA LEU A 181 -13.19 8.85 14.69
C LEU A 181 -12.58 8.33 15.99
N LEU A 182 -11.76 7.27 15.93
CA LEU A 182 -11.09 6.73 17.10
C LEU A 182 -9.96 7.65 17.59
N ALA A 183 -9.21 8.29 16.69
CA ALA A 183 -8.18 9.26 17.04
C ALA A 183 -8.77 10.45 17.81
N ALA A 184 -9.91 10.99 17.36
CA ALA A 184 -10.63 12.07 18.04
C ALA A 184 -11.08 11.67 19.46
N ASN A 185 -11.45 10.40 19.66
CA ASN A 185 -11.94 9.89 20.95
C ASN A 185 -10.82 9.36 21.87
N ALA A 186 -9.65 9.00 21.32
CA ALA A 186 -8.52 8.48 22.09
C ALA A 186 -7.68 9.60 22.73
N GLY A 187 -7.85 10.84 22.30
CA GLY A 187 -7.13 11.99 22.82
C GLY A 187 -7.56 12.35 24.24
N THR A 188 -6.73 11.99 25.22
CA THR A 188 -6.64 12.68 26.52
C THR A 188 -6.09 14.10 26.29
N GLY A 189 -6.93 14.99 25.78
CA GLY A 189 -6.88 16.42 26.06
C GLY A 189 -5.89 17.34 25.34
N LYS A 190 -5.09 16.91 24.34
CA LYS A 190 -4.15 17.86 23.69
C LYS A 190 -4.05 17.84 22.16
N GLU A 191 -4.39 16.78 21.45
CA GLU A 191 -4.30 16.77 19.98
C GLU A 191 -5.53 16.11 19.39
N GLY A 192 -6.61 16.89 19.25
CA GLY A 192 -7.71 16.51 18.36
C GLY A 192 -7.13 16.39 16.95
N PHE A 193 -7.37 15.27 16.28
CA PHE A 193 -6.89 15.05 14.91
C PHE A 193 -7.47 16.13 13.98
N VAL A 194 -6.65 17.11 13.60
CA VAL A 194 -7.04 18.20 12.69
C VAL A 194 -6.77 17.78 11.25
N VAL A 195 -7.69 18.18 10.38
CA VAL A 195 -7.66 17.97 8.93
C VAL A 195 -6.32 18.41 8.31
N THR A 196 -5.58 17.47 7.73
CA THR A 196 -4.40 17.80 6.92
C THR A 196 -4.83 18.23 5.51
N ALA A 197 -4.72 19.53 5.21
CA ALA A 197 -4.69 19.99 3.83
C ALA A 197 -3.41 19.47 3.14
N THR A 198 -3.50 19.03 1.88
CA THR A 198 -2.31 18.59 1.13
C THR A 198 -1.62 19.77 0.43
N ARG A 199 -0.37 19.54 0.03
CA ARG A 199 0.52 20.52 -0.62
C ARG A 199 -0.13 21.04 -1.91
N GLY A 200 -0.69 22.24 -1.88
CA GLY A 200 -1.43 22.86 -2.98
C GLY A 200 -2.78 23.48 -2.59
N GLY A 201 -3.14 23.50 -1.31
CA GLY A 201 -4.37 24.13 -0.82
C GLY A 201 -5.65 23.32 -1.12
N ARG A 202 -5.51 22.14 -1.73
CA ARG A 202 -6.61 21.19 -1.94
C ARG A 202 -6.66 20.23 -0.76
N LEU A 203 -7.87 19.79 -0.42
CA LEU A 203 -8.09 18.72 0.54
C LEU A 203 -7.67 17.39 -0.11
N GLY A 204 -6.72 16.67 0.50
CA GLY A 204 -6.29 15.33 0.09
C GLY A 204 -6.81 14.25 1.02
N GLY A 205 -6.37 13.01 0.79
CA GLY A 205 -6.76 11.84 1.57
C GLY A 205 -8.28 11.62 1.57
N ILE A 206 -8.85 11.29 2.73
CA ILE A 206 -10.30 11.05 2.85
C ILE A 206 -11.17 12.27 2.51
N PHE A 207 -10.63 13.49 2.58
CA PHE A 207 -11.37 14.71 2.28
C PHE A 207 -11.26 15.15 0.82
N ALA A 208 -10.54 14.40 -0.01
CA ALA A 208 -10.54 14.64 -1.44
C ALA A 208 -11.99 14.59 -1.95
N PRO A 209 -12.43 15.58 -2.78
CA PRO A 209 -13.80 15.63 -3.28
C PRO A 209 -14.16 14.39 -4.12
N ARG A 210 -13.15 13.73 -4.68
CA ARG A 210 -13.25 12.52 -5.49
C ARG A 210 -11.90 11.82 -5.46
N VAL A 211 -11.92 10.49 -5.33
CA VAL A 211 -10.75 9.61 -5.48
C VAL A 211 -11.05 8.64 -6.61
N ARG A 212 -10.42 8.80 -7.78
CA ARG A 212 -10.65 7.95 -8.98
C ARG A 212 -12.13 7.66 -9.30
N GLY A 213 -12.99 8.69 -9.25
CA GLY A 213 -14.43 8.54 -9.52
C GLY A 213 -15.28 8.07 -8.33
N VAL A 214 -14.66 7.62 -7.23
CA VAL A 214 -15.36 7.33 -5.98
C VAL A 214 -15.51 8.61 -5.18
N VAL A 215 -16.75 8.95 -4.82
CA VAL A 215 -17.06 10.11 -3.97
C VAL A 215 -17.16 9.63 -2.52
N PRO A 216 -16.30 10.12 -1.59
CA PRO A 216 -16.44 9.81 -0.18
C PRO A 216 -17.82 10.23 0.34
N ARG A 217 -18.60 9.29 0.88
CA ARG A 217 -19.91 9.60 1.47
C ARG A 217 -19.70 10.05 2.92
N ALA A 218 -20.08 11.29 3.22
CA ALA A 218 -20.15 11.89 4.56
C ALA A 218 -19.02 11.47 5.52
N VAL A 219 -17.91 12.19 5.47
CA VAL A 219 -16.82 12.01 6.45
C VAL A 219 -17.23 12.71 7.76
N PRO A 220 -17.38 11.98 8.88
CA PRO A 220 -17.70 12.63 10.14
C PRO A 220 -16.51 13.50 10.55
N VAL A 221 -16.72 14.82 10.56
CA VAL A 221 -15.78 15.77 11.13
C VAL A 221 -16.04 15.78 12.64
N PRO A 222 -15.07 15.44 13.50
CA PRO A 222 -15.26 15.53 14.94
C PRO A 222 -15.49 17.00 15.31
N ILE A 223 -16.68 17.30 15.83
CA ILE A 223 -17.03 18.63 16.35
C ILE A 223 -16.80 18.59 17.86
N THR A 224 -15.77 19.28 18.33
CA THR A 224 -15.45 19.42 19.75
C THR A 224 -16.02 20.73 20.30
N PHE A 225 -16.80 20.62 21.38
CA PHE A 225 -17.38 21.75 22.10
C PHE A 225 -16.54 22.07 23.34
N GLU A 226 -16.52 23.34 23.74
CA GLU A 226 -15.98 23.74 25.04
C GLU A 226 -16.85 23.16 26.17
N TYR A 227 -16.23 22.78 27.29
CA TYR A 227 -16.94 22.25 28.43
C TYR A 227 -17.94 23.28 28.98
N ARG A 228 -19.22 22.89 29.10
CA ARG A 228 -20.35 23.74 29.52
C ARG A 228 -20.64 24.94 28.60
N SER A 229 -20.25 24.86 27.33
CA SER A 229 -20.56 25.90 26.35
C SER A 229 -21.10 25.28 25.07
N ALA A 230 -21.95 26.03 24.36
CA ALA A 230 -22.32 25.71 22.97
C ALA A 230 -21.27 26.23 21.96
N ALA A 231 -20.22 26.90 22.45
CA ALA A 231 -19.10 27.34 21.63
C ALA A 231 -18.28 26.15 21.15
N LEU A 232 -17.94 26.20 19.86
CA LEU A 232 -17.00 25.28 19.24
C LEU A 232 -15.59 25.63 19.73
N THR A 233 -14.77 24.62 20.01
CA THR A 233 -13.33 24.85 20.19
C THR A 233 -12.71 25.35 18.88
N GLU A 234 -11.51 25.96 18.93
CA GLU A 234 -10.77 26.38 17.73
C GLU A 234 -10.60 25.23 16.70
N GLN A 235 -10.57 23.99 17.17
CA GLN A 235 -10.47 22.77 16.35
C GLN A 235 -11.79 22.38 15.67
N GLY A 236 -12.94 22.74 16.26
CA GLY A 236 -14.29 22.45 15.74
C GLY A 236 -14.85 23.50 14.78
N ALA A 237 -14.28 24.70 14.75
CA ALA A 237 -14.71 25.81 13.88
C ALA A 237 -14.59 25.51 12.36
N PRO A 238 -13.53 24.86 11.84
CA PRO A 238 -13.39 24.61 10.40
C PRO A 238 -14.44 23.65 9.83
N GLY A 239 -15.03 22.77 10.66
CA GLY A 239 -16.06 21.82 10.24
C GLY A 239 -17.43 22.46 9.99
N ARG A 240 -17.64 23.71 10.41
CA ARG A 240 -18.91 24.45 10.27
C ARG A 240 -19.04 25.11 8.90
N ASP A 241 -17.92 25.60 8.34
CA ASP A 241 -17.93 26.46 7.15
C ASP A 241 -17.58 25.70 5.86
N GLY A 242 -17.11 24.44 5.96
CA GLY A 242 -16.86 23.53 4.83
C GLY A 242 -18.11 22.96 4.15
N ALA A 243 -19.27 23.59 4.32
CA ALA A 243 -20.53 23.17 3.73
C ALA A 243 -20.53 23.39 2.21
N GLY A 244 -20.13 22.35 1.47
CA GLY A 244 -20.63 22.11 0.12
C GLY A 244 -22.17 22.15 0.07
N PRO A 245 -22.76 22.36 -1.12
CA PRO A 245 -24.09 22.93 -1.30
C PRO A 245 -25.15 22.21 -0.46
N ARG A 246 -25.97 23.02 0.23
CA ARG A 246 -27.08 22.60 1.09
C ARG A 246 -28.02 21.66 0.32
N HIS A 247 -27.83 20.36 0.48
CA HIS A 247 -28.87 19.39 0.19
C HIS A 247 -29.93 19.52 1.30
N LYS A 248 -30.97 20.31 1.02
CA LYS A 248 -32.25 20.22 1.73
C LYS A 248 -32.78 18.80 1.52
N GLY A 249 -32.71 17.97 2.56
CA GLY A 249 -33.13 16.58 2.46
C GLY A 249 -32.84 15.80 3.73
N ALA A 250 -33.20 16.36 4.90
CA ALA A 250 -33.48 15.53 6.05
C ALA A 250 -34.76 14.73 5.74
N ALA A 251 -34.60 13.47 5.38
CA ALA A 251 -35.71 12.52 5.32
C ALA A 251 -35.23 11.09 5.55
N ALA A 252 -35.84 10.47 6.57
CA ALA A 252 -36.15 9.05 6.65
C ALA A 252 -34.98 8.05 6.67
N TRP A 253 -34.45 7.85 7.87
CA TRP A 253 -33.94 6.54 8.29
C TRP A 253 -35.14 5.60 8.53
N GLU A 254 -35.79 5.15 7.46
CA GLU A 254 -36.82 4.12 7.56
C GLU A 254 -36.24 2.75 7.15
N ARG A 255 -36.42 1.80 8.06
CA ARG A 255 -35.91 0.43 8.07
C ARG A 255 -36.09 -0.25 6.71
N SER A 256 -34.98 -0.68 6.10
CA SER A 256 -35.01 -1.73 5.07
C SER A 256 -34.26 -2.97 5.59
N PRO A 257 -34.91 -4.14 5.64
CA PRO A 257 -34.30 -5.36 6.17
C PRO A 257 -33.47 -6.03 5.08
N ARG A 258 -32.13 -5.99 5.17
CA ARG A 258 -31.26 -6.81 4.30
C ARG A 258 -30.18 -7.55 5.07
N ARG A 259 -30.38 -8.87 5.04
CA ARG A 259 -29.47 -10.03 5.12
C ARG A 259 -27.95 -9.73 5.24
N PRO A 260 -27.22 -10.49 6.06
CA PRO A 260 -25.78 -10.34 6.22
C PRO A 260 -25.03 -10.80 4.98
N HIS A 261 -24.69 -9.86 4.09
CA HIS A 261 -23.64 -10.10 3.10
C HIS A 261 -22.29 -10.02 3.81
N ARG A 262 -21.66 -11.19 3.96
CA ARG A 262 -20.26 -11.33 4.38
C ARG A 262 -19.38 -10.48 3.47
N CYS A 263 -18.80 -9.41 4.01
CA CYS A 263 -17.75 -8.65 3.36
C CYS A 263 -16.47 -9.51 3.30
N ALA A 264 -16.29 -10.22 2.20
CA ALA A 264 -15.13 -11.04 1.89
C ALA A 264 -14.04 -10.17 1.24
N TRP A 265 -13.34 -9.39 2.07
CA TRP A 265 -12.02 -8.82 1.72
C TRP A 265 -10.95 -9.15 2.77
N ARG A 266 -11.31 -9.89 3.83
CA ARG A 266 -10.32 -10.44 4.74
C ARG A 266 -9.82 -11.76 4.19
N SER A 267 -8.54 -11.82 3.83
CA SER A 267 -7.81 -13.09 3.77
C SER A 267 -8.13 -13.90 5.05
N PRO A 268 -8.36 -15.22 4.95
CA PRO A 268 -8.58 -16.09 6.11
C PRO A 268 -7.53 -15.92 7.23
N ILE A 269 -6.33 -15.48 6.86
CA ILE A 269 -5.20 -15.19 7.75
C ILE A 269 -5.49 -13.98 8.64
N GLN A 270 -6.02 -12.90 8.06
CA GLN A 270 -6.37 -11.66 8.79
C GLN A 270 -7.51 -11.87 9.80
N GLN A 271 -8.43 -12.82 9.54
CA GLN A 271 -9.49 -13.16 10.51
C GLN A 271 -8.98 -13.96 11.71
N LYS A 272 -7.94 -14.78 11.54
CA LYS A 272 -7.35 -15.58 12.63
C LYS A 272 -6.56 -14.72 13.62
N ILE A 273 -5.83 -13.71 13.15
CA ILE A 273 -5.01 -12.84 14.00
C ILE A 273 -5.88 -12.04 14.99
N ILE A 274 -6.98 -11.45 14.53
CA ILE A 274 -7.91 -10.67 15.38
C ILE A 274 -8.63 -11.56 16.42
N ARG A 275 -8.92 -12.82 16.10
CA ARG A 275 -9.54 -13.76 17.05
C ARG A 275 -8.58 -14.20 18.17
N ARG A 276 -7.26 -14.24 17.93
CA ARG A 276 -6.26 -14.55 18.97
C ARG A 276 -6.01 -13.36 19.89
N ALA A 277 -5.94 -12.13 19.38
CA ALA A 277 -5.80 -10.93 20.20
C ALA A 277 -6.95 -10.76 21.23
N ARG A 278 -8.17 -11.24 20.91
CA ARG A 278 -9.29 -11.24 21.86
C ARG A 278 -9.26 -12.36 22.91
N ARG A 279 -8.50 -13.43 22.71
CA ARG A 279 -8.43 -14.58 23.65
C ARG A 279 -7.26 -14.53 24.62
N GLY A 280 -6.22 -13.73 24.35
CA GLY A 280 -5.03 -13.63 25.22
C GLY A 280 -5.17 -12.73 26.46
N GLY A 281 -6.31 -12.09 26.68
CA GLY A 281 -6.49 -11.08 27.75
C GLY A 281 -7.20 -11.54 29.03
N ARG A 282 -7.41 -12.84 29.26
CA ARG A 282 -8.04 -13.33 30.49
C ARG A 282 -7.32 -14.57 31.02
N GLY A 283 -6.48 -14.37 32.03
CA GLY A 283 -5.81 -15.43 32.77
C GLY A 283 -4.73 -14.88 33.68
N VAL A 284 -5.11 -14.10 34.70
CA VAL A 284 -4.27 -13.92 35.90
C VAL A 284 -4.57 -15.12 36.79
N PRO A 285 -3.60 -16.01 37.06
CA PRO A 285 -3.80 -17.07 38.05
C PRO A 285 -3.66 -16.47 39.45
N GLU A 286 -4.80 -16.44 40.14
CA GLU A 286 -4.91 -16.20 41.57
C GLU A 286 -4.48 -17.46 42.34
N GLY A 287 -3.54 -17.31 43.28
CA GLY A 287 -3.41 -18.23 44.41
C GLY A 287 -2.13 -19.06 44.50
N GLN A 288 -1.11 -18.50 45.17
CA GLN A 288 -0.23 -19.30 46.04
C GLN A 288 -0.14 -18.60 47.41
N ARG A 289 -1.00 -19.06 48.32
CA ARG A 289 -0.93 -18.77 49.76
C ARG A 289 0.14 -19.68 50.37
N SER A 290 1.20 -19.07 50.88
CA SER A 290 2.17 -19.68 51.77
C SER A 290 1.50 -20.23 53.03
N ARG A 291 1.61 -21.53 53.28
CA ARG A 291 1.46 -22.11 54.63
C ARG A 291 2.83 -22.15 55.28
N GLY A 292 3.00 -21.38 56.34
CA GLY A 292 4.08 -21.57 57.31
C GLY A 292 3.73 -22.75 58.22
N SER A 293 4.71 -23.62 58.45
CA SER A 293 4.68 -24.63 59.49
C SER A 293 5.43 -24.09 60.71
N GLY A 294 4.73 -24.04 61.84
CA GLY A 294 5.31 -24.29 63.15
C GLY A 294 5.15 -25.76 63.51
#